data_AF-A0A4Y2N845-F1
#
_entry.id   AF-A0A4Y2N845-F1
#
_cell.length_a   1.000
_cell.length_b   1.000
_cell.length_c   1.000
_cell.angle_alpha   90.00
_cell.angle_beta   90.00
_cell.angle_gamma   90.00
#
_symmetry.space_group_name_H-M   'P 1'
#
loop_
_entity.id
_entity.type
_entity.pdbx_description
1 polymer ?
#
loop_
_entity_poly.entity_id
_entity_poly.type
_entity_poly.pdbx_seq_one_letter_code
_entity_poly.pdbx_strand_id
1 'polypeptide(L)'
;MQLAKEEQINIILLAGSSSTRHVERTFTSTHKEQITHNTTVVKLIIKFERIGFVKDTSRSGRSGTATVEGATAQVSSVMARSPTKGTRRLSAQMGIGQNSAMRILWTSKWRSYKLQML
;
A
#
# COMPACT_ATOMS: atom_id res chain seq x y z
N MET A 1 -13.09 -14.92 -1.85
CA MET A 1 -14.38 -14.25 -1.61
C MET A 1 -14.11 -12.85 -1.11
N GLN A 2 -14.54 -11.82 -1.84
CA GLN A 2 -14.49 -10.42 -1.39
C GLN A 2 -15.92 -10.03 -1.03
N LEU A 3 -16.16 -9.77 0.26
CA LEU A 3 -17.42 -9.22 0.75
C LEU A 3 -17.51 -7.75 0.35
N ALA A 4 -18.66 -7.33 -0.15
CA ALA A 4 -18.95 -5.93 -0.42
C ALA A 4 -18.89 -5.11 0.88
N LYS A 5 -18.60 -3.81 0.76
CA LYS A 5 -18.46 -2.93 1.93
C LYS A 5 -19.71 -2.96 2.83
N GLU A 6 -20.89 -3.00 2.22
CA GLU A 6 -22.18 -3.03 2.93
C GLU A 6 -22.37 -4.32 3.72
N GLU A 7 -22.00 -5.46 3.14
CA GLU A 7 -22.03 -6.77 3.80
C GLU A 7 -21.08 -6.82 5.00
N GLN A 8 -19.88 -6.27 4.84
CA GLN A 8 -18.92 -6.19 5.94
C GLN A 8 -19.43 -5.31 7.09
N ILE A 9 -20.10 -4.20 6.79
CA ILE A 9 -20.74 -3.33 7.79
C ILE A 9 -21.86 -4.09 8.50
N ASN A 10 -22.70 -4.81 7.76
CA ASN A 10 -23.78 -5.61 8.30
C ASN A 10 -23.25 -6.66 9.32
N ILE A 11 -22.20 -7.38 8.96
CA ILE A 11 -21.53 -8.35 9.84
C ILE A 11 -21.03 -7.71 11.14
N ILE A 12 -20.41 -6.52 11.06
CA ILE A 12 -19.88 -5.82 12.23
C ILE A 12 -21.02 -5.35 13.15
N LEU A 13 -22.10 -4.80 12.58
CA LEU A 13 -23.28 -4.37 13.33
C LEU A 13 -23.91 -5.54 14.09
N LEU A 14 -24.04 -6.70 13.43
CA LEU A 14 -24.56 -7.92 14.04
C LEU A 14 -23.65 -8.49 15.13
N ALA A 15 -22.32 -8.40 14.96
CA ALA A 15 -21.35 -8.87 15.94
C ALA A 15 -21.39 -8.11 17.27
N GLY A 16 -21.89 -6.87 17.29
CA GLY A 16 -21.99 -6.06 18.50
C GLY A 16 -22.96 -6.61 19.56
N SER A 17 -23.92 -7.44 19.18
CA SER A 17 -24.97 -7.96 20.07
C SER A 17 -25.04 -9.48 20.14
N SER A 18 -24.24 -10.21 19.35
CA SER A 18 -24.42 -11.64 19.18
C SER A 18 -23.11 -12.40 18.96
N SER A 19 -23.13 -13.71 19.25
CA SER A 19 -21.97 -14.59 19.04
C SER A 19 -21.63 -14.74 17.55
N THR A 20 -20.36 -14.98 17.22
CA THR A 20 -19.90 -15.11 15.82
C THR A 20 -20.62 -16.20 15.01
N ARG A 21 -21.00 -17.32 15.66
CA ARG A 21 -21.84 -18.36 15.04
C ARG A 21 -23.26 -17.89 14.75
N HIS A 22 -23.81 -17.03 15.60
CA HIS A 22 -25.13 -16.44 15.37
C HIS A 22 -25.05 -15.49 14.18
N VAL A 23 -24.04 -14.60 14.15
CA VAL A 23 -23.78 -13.68 13.03
C VAL A 23 -23.65 -14.42 11.70
N GLU A 24 -22.88 -15.52 11.66
CA GLU A 24 -22.73 -16.36 10.47
C GLU A 24 -24.08 -16.90 9.97
N ARG A 25 -24.88 -17.47 10.88
CA ARG A 25 -26.18 -18.08 10.55
C ARG A 25 -27.17 -17.03 10.09
N THR A 26 -27.26 -15.90 10.78
CA THR A 26 -28.16 -14.81 10.41
C THR A 26 -27.76 -14.20 9.07
N PHE A 27 -26.46 -13.96 8.86
CA PHE A 27 -25.96 -13.40 7.59
C PHE A 27 -26.21 -14.36 6.42
N THR A 28 -25.91 -15.64 6.59
CA THR A 28 -26.16 -16.66 5.54
C THR A 28 -27.65 -16.81 5.24
N SER A 29 -28.51 -16.66 6.25
CA SER A 29 -29.97 -16.70 6.06
C SER A 29 -30.52 -15.47 5.35
N THR A 30 -29.98 -14.28 5.63
CA THR A 30 -30.44 -13.02 5.02
C THR A 30 -29.83 -12.79 3.65
N HIS A 31 -28.65 -13.34 3.36
CA HIS A 31 -27.93 -13.17 2.10
C HIS A 31 -27.76 -14.53 1.42
N LYS A 32 -28.87 -15.04 0.86
CA LYS A 32 -28.95 -16.41 0.29
C LYS A 32 -27.94 -16.72 -0.81
N GLU A 33 -27.42 -15.69 -1.48
CA GLU A 33 -26.43 -15.82 -2.55
C GLU A 33 -24.98 -15.79 -2.03
N GLN A 34 -24.78 -15.51 -0.73
CA GLN A 34 -23.47 -15.31 -0.13
C GLN A 34 -23.30 -16.10 1.16
N ILE A 35 -22.60 -17.21 1.02
CA ILE A 35 -22.24 -18.07 2.14
C ILE A 35 -20.97 -17.51 2.76
N THR A 36 -21.07 -17.06 4.01
CA THR A 36 -19.92 -16.61 4.78
C THR A 36 -19.59 -17.64 5.83
N HIS A 37 -18.33 -18.06 5.92
CA HIS A 37 -17.88 -18.98 6.97
C HIS A 37 -17.56 -18.22 8.26
N ASN A 38 -17.75 -18.86 9.41
CA ASN A 38 -17.42 -18.30 10.73
C ASN A 38 -15.99 -17.74 10.80
N THR A 39 -15.02 -18.42 10.18
CA THR A 39 -13.63 -17.97 10.14
C THR A 39 -13.46 -16.61 9.45
N THR A 40 -14.29 -16.31 8.46
CA THR A 40 -14.32 -15.01 7.77
C THR A 40 -14.90 -13.93 8.69
N VAL A 41 -15.99 -14.23 9.40
CA VAL A 41 -16.59 -13.33 10.41
C VAL A 41 -15.58 -12.98 11.50
N VAL A 42 -14.91 -13.98 12.07
CA VAL A 42 -13.88 -13.79 13.10
C VAL A 42 -12.72 -12.93 12.59
N LYS A 43 -12.19 -13.22 11.39
CA LYS A 43 -11.11 -12.41 10.79
C LYS A 43 -11.51 -10.96 10.58
N LEU A 44 -12.76 -10.72 10.20
CA LEU A 44 -13.30 -9.40 9.94
C LEU A 44 -13.45 -8.60 11.25
N ILE A 45 -13.97 -9.23 12.30
CA ILE A 45 -14.06 -8.62 13.64
C ILE A 45 -12.67 -8.26 14.18
N ILE A 46 -11.72 -9.19 14.19
CA ILE A 46 -10.35 -8.94 14.67
C ILE A 46 -9.68 -7.81 13.88
N LYS A 47 -9.86 -7.80 12.56
CA LYS A 47 -9.35 -6.72 11.70
C LYS A 47 -9.97 -5.37 12.06
N PHE A 48 -11.29 -5.35 12.30
CA PHE A 48 -12.00 -4.14 12.69
C PHE A 48 -11.58 -3.64 14.07
N GLU A 49 -11.45 -4.50 15.07
CA GLU A 49 -10.93 -4.13 16.40
C GLU A 49 -9.51 -3.55 16.33
N ARG A 50 -8.67 -4.10 15.45
CA ARG A 50 -7.29 -3.65 15.29
C ARG A 50 -7.15 -2.32 14.54
N ILE A 51 -7.95 -2.10 13.50
CA ILE A 51 -7.75 -0.99 12.54
C ILE A 51 -8.84 0.09 12.66
N GLY A 52 -10.03 -0.26 13.17
CA GLY A 52 -11.19 0.64 13.30
C GLY A 52 -11.92 0.92 11.99
N PHE A 53 -11.49 0.32 10.87
CA PHE A 53 -12.07 0.59 9.55
C PHE A 53 -12.41 -0.71 8.81
N VAL A 54 -13.57 -0.70 8.17
CA VAL A 54 -14.07 -1.81 7.32
C VAL A 54 -13.33 -1.86 5.98
N LYS A 55 -12.87 -0.69 5.49
CA LYS A 55 -12.19 -0.59 4.20
C LYS A 55 -10.90 -1.42 4.21
N ASP A 56 -10.70 -2.22 3.16
CA ASP A 56 -9.44 -2.90 2.93
C ASP A 56 -8.30 -1.88 2.86
N THR A 57 -7.29 -2.07 3.70
CA THR A 57 -6.02 -1.33 3.59
C THR A 57 -5.37 -1.71 2.26
N SER A 58 -4.66 -0.74 1.65
CA SER A 58 -3.84 -1.06 0.49
C SER A 58 -2.91 -2.23 0.82
N ARG A 59 -2.84 -3.21 -0.07
CA ARG A 59 -1.87 -4.30 0.08
C ARG A 59 -0.48 -3.68 0.05
N SER A 60 0.37 -4.06 1.01
CA SER A 60 1.78 -3.72 0.95
C SER A 60 2.35 -4.33 -0.34
N GLY A 61 2.77 -3.47 -1.28
CA GLY A 61 3.46 -3.93 -2.47
C GLY A 61 4.83 -4.50 -2.14
N ARG A 62 5.47 -5.13 -3.12
CA ARG A 62 6.87 -5.54 -3.01
C ARG A 62 7.73 -4.30 -2.78
N SER A 63 8.51 -4.28 -1.70
CA SER A 63 9.48 -3.21 -1.43
C SER A 63 10.48 -3.15 -2.58
N GLY A 64 10.63 -1.97 -3.20
CA GLY A 64 11.63 -1.77 -4.24
C GLY A 64 13.02 -1.87 -3.65
N THR A 65 13.86 -2.77 -4.17
CA THR A 65 15.21 -3.09 -3.67
C THR A 65 16.16 -1.87 -3.60
N ALA A 66 15.84 -0.78 -4.30
CA ALA A 66 16.65 0.44 -4.36
C ALA A 66 15.87 1.73 -4.04
N THR A 67 14.59 1.62 -3.67
CA THR A 67 13.78 2.77 -3.24
C THR A 67 13.64 2.74 -1.72
N VAL A 68 14.76 2.70 -1.02
CA VAL A 68 14.81 3.06 0.40
C VAL A 68 14.84 4.58 0.44
N GLU A 69 14.06 5.22 1.30
CA GLU A 69 14.00 6.69 1.42
C GLU A 69 15.39 7.33 1.61
N GLY A 70 16.34 6.60 2.22
CA GLY A 70 17.74 7.03 2.32
C GLY A 70 18.47 7.12 0.96
N ALA A 71 18.20 6.20 0.02
CA ALA A 71 18.83 6.22 -1.30
C ALA A 71 18.31 7.38 -2.17
N THR A 72 17.03 7.76 -2.03
CA THR A 72 16.44 8.86 -2.82
C THR A 72 16.99 10.22 -2.41
N ALA A 73 17.21 10.44 -1.11
CA ALA A 73 17.82 11.66 -0.58
C ALA A 73 19.28 11.81 -1.04
N GLN A 74 20.06 10.73 -0.97
CA GLN A 74 21.46 10.77 -1.41
C GLN A 74 21.61 10.98 -2.92
N VAL A 75 20.79 10.29 -3.74
CA VAL A 75 20.76 10.51 -5.20
C VAL A 75 20.43 11.97 -5.53
N SER A 76 19.46 12.56 -4.82
CA SER A 76 19.08 13.96 -5.00
C SER A 76 20.19 14.93 -4.59
N SER A 77 20.90 14.66 -3.49
CA SER A 77 22.05 15.47 -3.04
C SER A 77 23.19 15.45 -4.05
N VAL A 78 23.54 14.26 -4.57
CA VAL A 78 24.59 14.11 -5.59
C VAL A 78 24.21 14.83 -6.89
N MET A 79 22.92 14.80 -7.27
CA MET A 79 22.42 15.48 -8.44
C MET A 79 22.35 17.00 -8.26
N ALA A 80 22.01 17.48 -7.07
CA ALA A 80 22.06 18.91 -6.74
C ALA A 80 23.48 19.48 -6.82
N ARG A 81 24.49 18.69 -6.40
CA ARG A 81 25.90 19.08 -6.51
C ARG A 81 26.43 19.07 -7.95
N SER A 82 25.85 18.24 -8.83
CA SER A 82 26.28 18.12 -10.22
C SER A 82 25.07 17.88 -11.13
N PRO A 83 24.33 18.95 -11.48
CA PRO A 83 23.07 18.87 -12.21
C PRO A 83 23.21 18.24 -13.61
N THR A 84 24.37 18.36 -14.24
CA THR A 84 24.68 17.82 -15.57
C THR A 84 25.17 16.36 -15.54
N LYS A 85 25.25 15.73 -14.36
CA LYS A 85 25.76 14.36 -14.21
C LYS A 85 24.80 13.35 -14.84
N GLY A 86 25.32 12.56 -15.79
CA GLY A 86 24.54 11.50 -16.42
C GLY A 86 24.14 10.37 -15.45
N THR A 87 22.97 9.78 -15.68
CA THR A 87 22.39 8.71 -14.84
C THR A 87 23.28 7.48 -14.71
N ARG A 88 24.05 7.14 -15.75
CA ARG A 88 25.03 6.04 -15.72
C ARG A 88 26.17 6.29 -14.74
N ARG A 89 26.69 7.52 -14.69
CA ARG A 89 27.75 7.92 -13.74
C ARG A 89 27.21 7.99 -12.31
N LEU A 90 26.00 8.52 -12.16
CA LEU A 90 25.30 8.57 -10.87
C LEU A 90 25.03 7.16 -10.33
N SER A 91 24.60 6.24 -11.18
CA SER A 91 24.40 4.82 -10.86
C SER A 91 25.67 4.15 -10.36
N ALA A 92 26.79 4.32 -11.08
CA ALA A 92 28.09 3.79 -10.68
C ALA A 92 28.56 4.36 -9.33
N GLN A 93 28.37 5.67 -9.10
CA GLN A 93 28.74 6.33 -7.86
C GLN A 93 27.91 5.85 -6.65
N MET A 94 26.63 5.57 -6.87
CA MET A 94 25.68 5.22 -5.80
C MET A 94 25.52 3.72 -5.59
N GLY A 95 26.13 2.88 -6.43
CA GLY A 95 25.98 1.43 -6.36
C GLY A 95 24.56 0.92 -6.66
N ILE A 96 23.72 1.73 -7.31
CA ILE A 96 22.33 1.38 -7.67
C ILE A 96 22.22 1.13 -9.17
N GLY A 97 21.27 0.30 -9.59
CA GLY A 97 21.01 0.08 -11.03
C GLY A 97 20.59 1.38 -11.74
N GLN A 98 21.05 1.57 -12.98
CA GLN A 98 20.77 2.80 -13.76
C GLN A 98 19.27 3.09 -13.90
N ASN A 99 18.44 2.07 -14.08
CA ASN A 99 16.99 2.21 -14.14
C ASN A 99 16.39 2.66 -12.79
N SER A 100 16.98 2.25 -11.67
CA SER A 100 16.58 2.73 -10.35
C SER A 100 16.96 4.20 -10.17
N ALA A 101 18.19 4.58 -10.52
CA ALA A 101 18.62 5.98 -10.51
C ALA A 101 17.68 6.87 -11.36
N MET A 102 17.33 6.42 -12.56
CA MET A 102 16.41 7.14 -13.44
C MET A 102 15.02 7.25 -12.82
N ARG A 103 14.45 6.17 -12.28
CA ARG A 103 13.15 6.19 -11.58
C ARG A 103 13.15 7.16 -10.41
N ILE A 104 14.20 7.15 -9.58
CA ILE A 104 14.32 8.06 -8.43
C ILE A 104 14.28 9.51 -8.90
N LEU A 105 15.05 9.88 -9.94
CA LEU A 105 15.06 11.24 -10.49
C LEU A 105 13.70 11.67 -11.05
N TRP A 106 12.99 10.76 -11.72
CA TRP A 106 11.63 11.01 -12.22
C TRP A 106 10.64 11.27 -11.09
N THR A 107 10.64 10.42 -10.05
CA THR A 107 9.76 10.56 -8.88
C THR A 107 10.04 11.84 -8.10
N SER A 108 11.31 12.23 -7.98
CA SER A 108 11.74 13.48 -7.32
C SER A 108 11.59 14.72 -8.22
N LYS A 109 10.98 14.58 -9.40
CA LYS A 109 10.68 15.67 -10.34
C LYS A 109 11.93 16.47 -10.78
N TRP A 110 13.10 15.82 -10.83
CA TRP A 110 14.29 16.38 -11.47
C TRP A 110 14.08 16.35 -12.99
N ARG A 111 14.10 17.54 -13.61
CA ARG A 111 13.89 17.71 -15.05
C ARG A 111 15.00 18.58 -15.62
N SER A 112 15.43 18.28 -16.84
CA SER A 112 16.56 18.95 -17.48
C SER A 112 16.41 20.47 -17.57
N TYR A 113 15.19 20.98 -17.74
CA TYR A 113 14.92 22.43 -17.78
C TYR A 113 15.02 23.12 -16.41
N LYS A 114 14.93 22.38 -15.29
CA LYS A 114 15.17 22.95 -13.96
C LYS A 114 16.65 23.19 -13.67
N LEU A 115 17.54 22.60 -14.48
CA LEU A 115 18.98 22.79 -14.40
C LEU A 115 19.43 24.14 -14.98
N GLN A 116 18.56 24.85 -15.71
CA GLN A 116 18.83 26.17 -16.28
C GLN A 116 18.60 27.31 -15.28
N MET A 117 18.09 27.03 -14.08
CA MET A 117 17.80 28.03 -13.04
C MET A 117 18.78 28.00 -11.86
N LEU A 118 19.86 27.23 -11.97
CA LEU A 118 21.00 27.20 -11.04
C LEU A 118 22.23 27.73 -11.76
#